data_AF-A0A3B7MW08-F1
#
_entry.id   AF-A0A3B7MW08-F1
#
_cell.length_a   1.000
_cell.length_b   1.000
_cell.length_c   1.000
_cell.angle_alpha   90.00
_cell.angle_beta   90.00
_cell.angle_gamma   90.00
#
_symmetry.space_group_name_H-M   'P 1'
#
loop_
_entity.id
_entity.type
_entity.pdbx_description
1 polymer ?
#
loop_
_entity_poly.entity_id
_entity_poly.type
_entity_poly.pdbx_seq_one_letter_code
_entity_poly.pdbx_strand_id
1 'polypeptide(L)'
;MSLKKFNPRMLVLLAIMLLAAVLRIVLTKEAKMAPLATFTPLGAMALFGGAYFSKSYKAYLFPLLTLWMSDIILNRFVYYGEWRFFYEGFYWTYGSFALIAFAGQWIIRKVTVTNVVLASFVAVLIHWIGTSPGCFVIAESMYPKTWSGYFTSLVAAIPYEWNFLVGTLAYSGIFFGAFELLQRRFTSLRLINGHA
;
A
#
# COMPACT_ATOMS: atom_id res chain seq x y z
N MET A 1 -0.15 -6.96 -36.38
CA MET A 1 0.44 -7.05 -35.02
C MET A 1 0.58 -5.62 -34.49
N SER A 2 -0.34 -5.17 -33.63
CA SER A 2 -0.33 -3.78 -33.13
C SER A 2 0.89 -3.58 -32.23
N LEU A 3 1.86 -2.77 -32.67
CA LEU A 3 2.99 -2.36 -31.83
C LEU A 3 2.41 -1.67 -30.59
N LYS A 4 2.59 -2.30 -29.42
CA LYS A 4 2.22 -1.72 -28.13
C LYS A 4 2.82 -0.31 -28.05
N LYS A 5 1.97 0.72 -28.12
CA LYS A 5 2.39 2.11 -27.90
C LYS A 5 3.06 2.19 -26.52
N PHE A 6 4.35 2.50 -26.51
CA PHE A 6 5.14 2.69 -25.30
C PHE A 6 4.48 3.75 -24.41
N ASN A 7 4.19 3.41 -23.15
CA ASN A 7 3.51 4.30 -22.21
C ASN A 7 4.46 4.67 -21.06
N PRO A 8 5.26 5.74 -21.20
CA PRO A 8 6.27 6.11 -20.21
C PRO A 8 5.65 6.46 -18.86
N ARG A 9 4.44 7.05 -18.85
CA ARG A 9 3.68 7.32 -17.62
C ARG A 9 3.45 6.04 -16.83
N MET A 10 2.93 5.01 -17.48
CA MET A 10 2.67 3.73 -16.82
C MET A 10 3.95 3.08 -16.30
N LEU A 11 5.05 3.20 -17.05
CA LEU A 11 6.36 2.69 -16.61
C LEU A 11 6.84 3.38 -15.33
N VAL A 12 6.77 4.70 -15.25
CA VAL A 12 7.19 5.45 -14.05
C VAL A 12 6.32 5.11 -12.84
N LEU A 13 4.99 5.01 -13.02
CA LEU A 13 4.08 4.61 -11.94
C LEU A 13 4.42 3.21 -11.40
N LEU A 14 4.68 2.25 -12.28
CA LEU A 14 5.09 0.90 -11.90
C LEU A 14 6.48 0.87 -11.25
N ALA A 15 7.40 1.71 -11.70
CA ALA A 15 8.73 1.83 -11.08
C ALA A 15 8.64 2.35 -9.63
N ILE A 16 7.75 3.31 -9.35
CA ILE A 16 7.49 3.79 -7.99
C ILE A 16 6.90 2.67 -7.12
N MET A 17 5.98 1.86 -7.65
CA MET A 17 5.43 0.71 -6.94
C MET A 17 6.48 -0.36 -6.67
N LEU A 18 7.35 -0.64 -7.64
CA LEU A 18 8.48 -1.54 -7.46
C LEU A 18 9.43 -1.04 -6.37
N LEU A 19 9.71 0.27 -6.35
CA LEU A 19 10.50 0.89 -5.30
C LEU A 19 9.84 0.69 -3.93
N ALA A 20 8.52 0.84 -3.81
CA ALA A 20 7.80 0.58 -2.57
C ALA A 20 7.96 -0.88 -2.10
N ALA A 21 7.86 -1.86 -3.01
CA ALA A 21 8.08 -3.27 -2.70
C ALA A 21 9.52 -3.54 -2.23
N VAL A 22 10.52 -2.98 -2.92
CA VAL A 22 11.93 -3.13 -2.54
C VAL A 22 12.20 -2.51 -1.17
N LEU A 23 11.71 -1.28 -0.94
CA LEU A 23 11.83 -0.60 0.35
C LEU A 23 11.19 -1.44 1.47
N ARG A 24 9.99 -1.97 1.25
CA ARG A 24 9.36 -2.89 2.21
C ARG A 24 10.26 -4.08 2.53
N ILE A 25 10.77 -4.78 1.52
CA ILE A 25 11.60 -5.98 1.71
C ILE A 25 12.86 -5.65 2.50
N VAL A 26 13.54 -4.56 2.15
CA VAL A 26 14.79 -4.13 2.82
C VAL A 26 14.51 -3.75 4.28
N LEU A 27 13.48 -2.92 4.53
CA LEU A 27 13.15 -2.48 5.89
C LEU A 27 12.70 -3.63 6.80
N THR A 28 11.99 -4.62 6.25
CA THR A 28 11.52 -5.78 7.01
C THR A 28 12.61 -6.81 7.28
N LYS A 29 13.59 -6.98 6.38
CA LYS A 29 14.68 -7.96 6.55
C LYS A 29 15.67 -7.57 7.65
N GLU A 30 15.88 -6.28 7.86
CA GLU A 30 16.82 -5.78 8.85
C GLU A 30 16.24 -5.94 10.27
N ALA A 31 16.60 -7.02 10.97
CA ALA A 31 16.07 -7.35 12.31
C ALA A 31 16.29 -6.24 13.36
N LYS A 32 17.31 -5.40 13.20
CA LYS A 32 17.56 -4.22 14.06
C LYS A 32 16.55 -3.08 13.83
N MET A 33 15.82 -3.13 12.72
CA MET A 33 14.81 -2.15 12.32
C MET A 33 13.38 -2.65 12.60
N ALA A 34 13.18 -3.67 13.44
CA ALA A 34 11.83 -4.20 13.73
C ALA A 34 10.78 -3.14 14.13
N PRO A 35 11.10 -2.09 14.93
CA PRO A 35 10.17 -0.99 15.18
C PRO A 35 9.88 -0.17 13.90
N LEU A 36 10.88 0.01 13.04
CA LEU A 36 10.80 0.71 11.76
C LEU A 36 10.19 -0.13 10.63
N ALA A 37 10.04 -1.44 10.78
CA ALA A 37 9.36 -2.28 9.78
C ALA A 37 7.88 -1.87 9.59
N THR A 38 7.31 -1.20 10.59
CA THR A 38 5.96 -0.64 10.59
C THR A 38 5.88 0.72 9.88
N PHE A 39 7.04 1.39 9.70
CA PHE A 39 7.20 2.54 8.82
C PHE A 39 7.30 2.07 7.37
N THR A 40 6.15 1.73 6.79
CA THR A 40 6.09 1.04 5.49
C THR A 40 5.55 1.95 4.38
N PRO A 41 6.04 1.82 3.13
CA PRO A 41 5.51 2.55 1.98
C PRO A 41 4.17 2.00 1.46
N LEU A 42 3.63 0.93 2.05
CA LEU A 42 2.47 0.22 1.52
C LEU A 42 1.21 1.09 1.45
N GLY A 43 0.90 1.84 2.51
CA GLY A 43 -0.27 2.73 2.54
C GLY A 43 -0.18 3.79 1.43
N ALA A 44 0.99 4.43 1.31
CA ALA A 44 1.26 5.41 0.26
C ALA A 44 1.15 4.80 -1.14
N MET A 45 1.69 3.60 -1.36
CA MET A 45 1.63 2.89 -2.64
C MET A 45 0.17 2.57 -3.04
N ALA A 46 -0.68 2.16 -2.09
CA ALA A 46 -2.08 1.88 -2.38
C ALA A 46 -2.87 3.15 -2.71
N LEU A 47 -2.69 4.21 -1.91
CA LEU A 47 -3.28 5.53 -2.20
C LEU A 47 -2.84 6.06 -3.57
N PHE A 48 -1.55 5.94 -3.88
CA PHE A 48 -0.95 6.36 -5.14
C PHE A 48 -1.53 5.57 -6.33
N GLY A 49 -1.65 4.26 -6.21
CA GLY A 49 -2.31 3.41 -7.21
C GLY A 49 -3.76 3.81 -7.44
N GLY A 50 -4.51 4.03 -6.36
CA GLY A 50 -5.89 4.52 -6.40
C GLY A 50 -6.04 5.83 -7.15
N ALA A 51 -5.20 6.82 -6.81
CA ALA A 51 -5.25 8.16 -7.39
C ALA A 51 -4.91 8.18 -8.88
N TYR A 52 -3.82 7.52 -9.29
CA TYR A 52 -3.30 7.64 -10.67
C TYR A 52 -3.89 6.64 -11.67
N PHE A 53 -4.51 5.55 -11.22
CA PHE A 53 -5.20 4.58 -12.07
C PHE A 53 -6.72 4.59 -11.89
N SER A 54 -7.29 5.67 -11.33
CA SER A 54 -8.68 5.83 -10.88
C SER A 54 -9.81 5.40 -11.84
N LYS A 55 -9.55 5.24 -13.14
CA LYS A 55 -10.54 4.81 -14.15
C LYS A 55 -10.35 3.37 -14.62
N SER A 56 -9.59 2.56 -13.90
CA SER A 56 -9.23 1.20 -14.33
C SER A 56 -9.08 0.26 -13.15
N TYR A 57 -9.37 -1.03 -13.35
CA TYR A 57 -9.08 -2.10 -12.39
C TYR A 57 -7.61 -2.12 -11.95
N LYS A 58 -6.71 -1.51 -12.74
CA LYS A 58 -5.29 -1.29 -12.43
C LYS A 58 -5.06 -0.57 -11.09
N ALA A 59 -6.00 0.27 -10.66
CA ALA A 59 -5.97 0.94 -9.35
C ALA A 59 -5.89 -0.04 -8.18
N TYR A 60 -6.44 -1.24 -8.34
CA TYR A 60 -6.45 -2.29 -7.34
C TYR A 60 -5.43 -3.37 -7.68
N LEU A 61 -5.39 -3.80 -8.94
CA LEU A 61 -4.52 -4.89 -9.37
C LEU A 61 -3.05 -4.57 -9.11
N PHE A 62 -2.55 -3.38 -9.46
CA PHE A 62 -1.12 -3.11 -9.32
C PHE A 62 -0.67 -2.97 -7.87
N PRO A 63 -1.36 -2.24 -6.97
CA PRO A 63 -1.02 -2.28 -5.55
C PRO A 63 -1.08 -3.68 -4.95
N LEU A 64 -2.14 -4.44 -5.23
CA LEU A 64 -2.31 -5.79 -4.65
C LEU A 64 -1.29 -6.78 -5.20
N LEU A 65 -0.95 -6.71 -6.49
CA LEU A 65 0.08 -7.55 -7.08
C LEU A 65 1.46 -7.21 -6.50
N THR A 66 1.74 -5.92 -6.29
CA THR A 66 2.99 -5.46 -5.66
C THR A 66 3.09 -5.96 -4.21
N LEU A 67 2.01 -5.86 -3.45
CA LEU A 67 1.90 -6.42 -2.11
C LEU A 67 2.16 -7.93 -2.13
N TRP A 68 1.47 -8.66 -3.00
CA TRP A 68 1.58 -10.12 -3.12
C TRP A 68 2.97 -10.61 -3.50
N MET A 69 3.61 -9.98 -4.49
CA MET A 69 4.97 -10.33 -4.88
C MET A 69 5.97 -10.09 -3.74
N SER A 70 5.82 -8.99 -2.99
CA SER A 70 6.68 -8.72 -1.83
C SER A 70 6.41 -9.69 -0.67
N ASP A 71 5.16 -10.12 -0.46
CA ASP A 71 4.83 -11.15 0.54
C ASP A 71 5.50 -12.49 0.23
N ILE A 72 5.49 -12.96 -1.02
CA ILE A 72 6.15 -14.21 -1.42
C ILE A 72 7.63 -14.20 -1.07
N ILE A 73 8.30 -13.08 -1.35
CA ILE A 73 9.74 -12.90 -1.06
C ILE A 73 9.94 -12.88 0.46
N LEU A 74 9.15 -12.12 1.20
CA LEU A 74 9.25 -12.04 2.65
C LEU A 74 8.95 -13.39 3.33
N ASN A 75 7.96 -14.14 2.84
CA ASN A 75 7.64 -15.47 3.33
C ASN A 75 8.83 -16.43 3.17
N ARG A 76 9.51 -16.37 2.02
CA ARG A 76 10.67 -17.22 1.75
C ARG A 76 11.89 -16.82 2.58
N PHE A 77 12.20 -15.55 2.69
CA PHE A 77 13.50 -15.09 3.20
C PHE A 77 13.46 -14.54 4.64
N VAL A 78 12.27 -14.28 5.19
CA VAL A 78 12.11 -13.63 6.50
C VAL A 78 11.19 -14.42 7.43
N TYR A 79 9.99 -14.80 6.99
CA TYR A 79 8.96 -15.30 7.92
C TYR A 79 8.88 -16.83 8.05
N TYR A 80 8.86 -17.57 6.94
CA TYR A 80 8.53 -19.01 6.93
C TYR A 80 9.61 -19.92 6.35
N GLY A 81 10.58 -19.37 5.60
CA GLY A 81 11.63 -20.17 4.95
C GLY A 81 11.18 -20.91 3.68
N GLU A 82 9.93 -20.75 3.26
CA GLU A 82 9.32 -21.45 2.13
C GLU A 82 8.63 -20.49 1.14
N TRP A 83 8.44 -20.95 -0.10
CA TRP A 83 7.73 -20.19 -1.13
C TRP A 83 6.22 -20.24 -0.88
N ARG A 84 5.76 -19.52 0.14
CA ARG A 84 4.35 -19.43 0.52
C ARG A 84 3.67 -18.31 -0.25
N PHE A 85 2.71 -18.68 -1.10
CA PHE A 85 1.95 -17.74 -1.94
C PHE A 85 0.88 -16.97 -1.17
N PHE A 86 0.28 -17.59 -0.16
CA PHE A 86 -0.73 -16.97 0.69
C PHE A 86 -0.52 -17.42 2.13
N TYR A 87 -0.47 -16.47 3.06
CA TYR A 87 -0.39 -16.73 4.49
C TYR A 87 -1.79 -16.72 5.11
N GLU A 88 -1.94 -17.30 6.29
CA GLU A 88 -3.24 -17.35 6.98
C GLU A 88 -3.74 -15.94 7.31
N GLY A 89 -4.99 -15.63 6.99
CA GLY A 89 -5.55 -14.30 7.21
C GLY A 89 -5.18 -13.24 6.17
N PHE A 90 -4.47 -13.58 5.08
CA PHE A 90 -4.05 -12.62 4.05
C PHE A 90 -5.21 -11.76 3.50
N TYR A 91 -6.41 -12.32 3.38
CA TYR A 91 -7.57 -11.64 2.83
C TYR A 91 -7.99 -10.41 3.65
N TRP A 92 -7.73 -10.36 4.96
CA TRP A 92 -7.96 -9.16 5.77
C TRP A 92 -7.03 -8.03 5.37
N THR A 93 -5.73 -8.33 5.21
CA THR A 93 -4.73 -7.37 4.73
C THR A 93 -5.04 -6.92 3.32
N TYR A 94 -5.32 -7.84 2.41
CA TYR A 94 -5.53 -7.54 0.98
C TYR A 94 -6.84 -6.77 0.77
N GLY A 95 -7.89 -7.14 1.49
CA GLY A 95 -9.15 -6.38 1.51
C GLY A 95 -8.94 -4.95 2.02
N SER A 96 -8.16 -4.79 3.09
CA SER A 96 -7.81 -3.46 3.62
C SER A 96 -7.06 -2.63 2.58
N PHE A 97 -6.04 -3.18 1.92
CA PHE A 97 -5.30 -2.45 0.88
C PHE A 97 -6.13 -2.15 -0.37
N ALA A 98 -7.09 -3.01 -0.73
CA ALA A 98 -8.06 -2.71 -1.78
C ALA A 98 -8.94 -1.51 -1.39
N LEU A 99 -9.40 -1.43 -0.14
CA LEU A 99 -10.14 -0.29 0.39
C LEU A 99 -9.29 0.97 0.49
N ILE A 100 -8.00 0.87 0.83
CA ILE A 100 -7.07 2.01 0.79
C ILE A 100 -6.91 2.52 -0.64
N ALA A 101 -6.75 1.61 -1.63
CA ALA A 101 -6.72 2.02 -3.04
C ALA A 101 -8.03 2.69 -3.47
N PHE A 102 -9.18 2.17 -3.03
CA PHE A 102 -10.48 2.82 -3.23
C PHE A 102 -10.52 4.23 -2.61
N ALA A 103 -10.04 4.39 -1.38
CA ALA A 103 -9.96 5.68 -0.71
C ALA A 103 -9.06 6.66 -1.49
N GLY A 104 -7.90 6.21 -1.98
CA GLY A 104 -7.02 7.01 -2.84
C GLY A 104 -7.71 7.46 -4.12
N GLN A 105 -8.46 6.56 -4.76
CA GLN A 105 -9.25 6.85 -5.96
C GLN A 105 -10.33 7.91 -5.72
N TRP A 106 -11.03 7.86 -4.58
CA TRP A 106 -12.17 8.73 -4.30
C TRP A 106 -11.80 10.07 -3.66
N ILE A 107 -10.82 10.08 -2.76
CA ILE A 107 -10.40 11.26 -2.00
C ILE A 107 -9.39 12.08 -2.81
N ILE A 108 -8.42 11.43 -3.46
CA ILE A 108 -7.34 12.10 -4.19
C ILE A 108 -7.73 12.29 -5.66
N ARG A 109 -8.86 12.95 -5.92
CA ARG A 109 -9.28 13.32 -7.30
C ARG A 109 -8.33 14.31 -7.94
N LYS A 110 -7.71 15.16 -7.11
CA LYS A 110 -6.61 16.06 -7.45
C LYS A 110 -5.53 15.90 -6.40
N VAL A 111 -4.28 15.84 -6.84
CA VAL A 111 -3.12 15.71 -5.95
C VAL A 111 -2.87 17.07 -5.30
N THR A 112 -3.29 17.20 -4.05
CA THR A 112 -3.04 18.36 -3.17
C THR A 112 -2.58 17.84 -1.82
N VAL A 113 -1.84 18.67 -1.07
CA VAL A 113 -1.36 18.29 0.28
C VAL A 113 -2.55 17.89 1.16
N THR A 114 -3.63 18.67 1.15
CA THR A 114 -4.84 18.39 1.93
C THR A 114 -5.44 17.02 1.58
N ASN A 115 -5.62 16.71 0.30
CA ASN A 115 -6.24 15.45 -0.10
C ASN A 115 -5.37 14.24 0.25
N VAL A 116 -4.04 14.37 0.09
CA VAL A 116 -3.09 13.30 0.44
C VAL A 116 -3.07 13.06 1.96
N VAL A 117 -3.05 14.12 2.75
CA VAL A 117 -3.10 14.02 4.22
C VAL A 117 -4.41 13.38 4.68
N LEU A 118 -5.56 13.85 4.20
CA LEU A 118 -6.86 13.27 4.52
C LEU A 118 -6.95 11.79 4.13
N ALA A 119 -6.50 11.44 2.93
CA ALA A 119 -6.48 10.05 2.47
C ALA A 119 -5.53 9.18 3.31
N SER A 120 -4.43 9.73 3.82
CA SER A 120 -3.50 9.01 4.71
C SER A 120 -4.13 8.65 6.05
N PHE A 121 -4.90 9.58 6.64
CA PHE A 121 -5.67 9.28 7.86
C PHE A 121 -6.73 8.21 7.61
N VAL A 122 -7.47 8.31 6.50
CA VAL A 122 -8.45 7.29 6.11
C VAL A 122 -7.78 5.94 5.88
N ALA A 123 -6.59 5.92 5.25
CA ALA A 123 -5.85 4.69 5.01
C ALA A 123 -5.46 3.97 6.30
N VAL A 124 -5.02 4.72 7.31
CA VAL A 124 -4.66 4.18 8.63
C VAL A 124 -5.90 3.63 9.34
N LEU A 125 -7.03 4.33 9.31
CA LEU A 125 -8.27 3.81 9.89
C LEU A 125 -8.73 2.51 9.21
N ILE A 126 -8.63 2.45 7.87
CA ILE A 126 -8.94 1.23 7.11
C ILE A 126 -7.99 0.10 7.50
N HIS A 127 -6.69 0.37 7.57
CA HIS A 127 -5.69 -0.63 7.94
C HIS A 127 -5.90 -1.14 9.37
N TRP A 128 -6.08 -0.23 10.32
CA TRP A 128 -6.25 -0.53 11.74
C TRP A 128 -7.47 -1.41 11.99
N ILE A 129 -8.63 -1.02 11.44
CA ILE A 129 -9.89 -1.74 11.64
C ILE A 129 -9.96 -2.99 10.76
N GLY A 130 -9.41 -2.94 9.55
CA GLY A 130 -9.56 -4.00 8.55
C GLY A 130 -8.61 -5.17 8.71
N THR A 131 -7.44 -4.97 9.32
CA THR A 131 -6.44 -6.04 9.52
C THR A 131 -6.56 -6.73 10.88
N SER A 132 -7.05 -6.02 11.89
CA SER A 132 -7.24 -6.52 13.26
C SER A 132 -8.19 -7.73 13.42
N PRO A 133 -9.22 -7.96 12.56
CA PRO A 133 -10.06 -9.15 12.63
C PRO A 133 -9.33 -10.46 12.27
N GLY A 134 -8.06 -10.38 11.84
CA GLY A 134 -7.21 -11.56 11.64
C GLY A 134 -7.15 -12.49 12.87
N CYS A 135 -7.32 -11.95 14.08
CA CYS A 135 -7.33 -12.76 15.31
C CYS A 135 -8.41 -13.86 15.32
N PHE A 136 -9.55 -13.66 14.65
CA PHE A 136 -10.61 -14.66 14.61
C PHE A 136 -10.24 -15.91 13.83
N VAL A 137 -9.32 -15.81 12.88
CA VAL A 137 -9.10 -16.86 11.89
C VAL A 137 -7.71 -17.48 12.01
N ILE A 138 -6.69 -16.69 12.34
CA ILE A 138 -5.33 -17.19 12.54
C ILE A 138 -5.33 -18.28 13.61
N ALA A 139 -4.78 -19.46 13.28
CA ALA A 139 -4.75 -20.62 14.16
C ALA A 139 -4.04 -20.31 15.49
N GLU A 140 -2.85 -19.72 15.41
CA GLU A 140 -1.99 -19.35 16.55
C GLU A 140 -2.15 -17.85 16.89
N SER A 141 -3.38 -17.36 17.00
CA SER A 141 -3.60 -15.95 17.34
C SER A 141 -3.11 -15.63 18.76
N MET A 142 -2.37 -14.54 18.89
CA MET A 142 -1.97 -13.97 20.19
C MET A 142 -3.15 -13.45 21.00
N TYR A 143 -4.30 -13.20 20.35
CA TYR A 143 -5.49 -12.65 20.98
C TYR A 143 -6.62 -13.69 20.97
N PRO A 144 -7.51 -13.69 21.98
CA PRO A 144 -8.68 -14.57 21.98
C PRO A 144 -9.53 -14.39 20.71
N LYS A 145 -10.12 -15.48 20.20
CA LYS A 145 -11.04 -15.48 19.06
C LYS A 145 -12.43 -14.96 19.45
N THR A 146 -12.48 -13.79 20.09
CA THR A 146 -13.67 -13.14 20.63
C THR A 146 -13.66 -11.65 20.32
N TRP A 147 -14.80 -10.97 20.45
CA TRP A 147 -14.87 -9.52 20.31
C TRP A 147 -13.96 -8.78 21.30
N SER A 148 -13.78 -9.31 22.51
CA SER A 148 -12.83 -8.76 23.49
C SER A 148 -11.38 -8.89 23.01
N GLY A 149 -11.02 -10.03 22.38
CA GLY A 149 -9.71 -10.19 21.77
C GLY A 149 -9.48 -9.23 20.60
N TYR A 150 -10.51 -8.97 19.79
CA TYR A 150 -10.45 -7.96 18.73
C TYR A 150 -10.23 -6.53 19.27
N PHE A 151 -10.93 -6.12 20.33
CA PHE A 151 -10.67 -4.80 20.93
C PHE A 151 -9.27 -4.73 21.56
N THR A 152 -8.80 -5.82 22.16
CA THR A 152 -7.42 -5.91 22.68
C THR A 152 -6.40 -5.74 21.56
N SER A 153 -6.61 -6.38 20.40
CA SER A 153 -5.71 -6.26 19.24
C SER A 153 -5.70 -4.84 18.66
N LEU A 154 -6.87 -4.18 18.60
CA LEU A 154 -6.97 -2.77 18.20
C LEU A 154 -6.14 -1.86 19.11
N VAL A 155 -6.26 -1.99 20.43
CA VAL A 155 -5.50 -1.15 21.37
C VAL A 155 -4.00 -1.42 21.25
N ALA A 156 -3.60 -2.69 21.14
CA ALA A 156 -2.21 -3.07 20.96
C ALA A 156 -1.59 -2.59 19.64
N ALA A 157 -2.42 -2.40 18.60
CA ALA A 157 -1.99 -1.92 17.29
C ALA A 157 -1.70 -0.41 17.26
N ILE A 158 -2.13 0.40 18.24
CA ILE A 158 -2.00 1.87 18.21
C ILE A 158 -0.57 2.36 17.90
N PRO A 159 0.51 1.84 18.53
CA PRO A 159 1.87 2.27 18.20
C PRO A 159 2.30 1.92 16.78
N TYR A 160 1.82 0.78 16.27
CA TYR A 160 2.08 0.31 14.91
C TYR A 160 1.38 1.20 13.88
N GLU A 161 0.12 1.58 14.16
CA GLU A 161 -0.67 2.45 13.31
C GLU A 161 -0.13 3.89 13.27
N TRP A 162 0.50 4.35 14.36
CA TRP A 162 1.23 5.62 14.34
C TRP A 162 2.38 5.57 13.34
N ASN A 163 3.20 4.52 13.37
CA ASN A 163 4.28 4.35 12.41
C ASN A 163 3.77 4.16 10.97
N PHE A 164 2.65 3.45 10.80
CA PHE A 164 1.98 3.31 9.51
C PHE A 164 1.48 4.65 8.96
N LEU A 165 0.92 5.52 9.82
CA LEU A 165 0.49 6.87 9.45
C LEU A 165 1.68 7.74 9.02
N VAL A 166 2.74 7.79 9.83
CA VAL A 166 3.93 8.60 9.53
C VAL A 166 4.61 8.08 8.25
N GLY A 167 4.72 6.77 8.09
CA GLY A 167 5.21 6.13 6.86
C GLY A 167 4.36 6.49 5.65
N THR A 168 3.03 6.35 5.77
CA THR A 168 2.09 6.68 4.69
C THR A 168 2.21 8.15 4.28
N LEU A 169 2.30 9.08 5.24
CA LEU A 169 2.48 10.51 4.94
C LEU A 169 3.83 10.79 4.26
N ALA A 170 4.93 10.28 4.83
CA ALA A 170 6.27 10.50 4.31
C ALA A 170 6.44 9.94 2.89
N TYR A 171 6.08 8.67 2.69
CA TYR A 171 6.17 8.03 1.38
C TYR A 171 5.16 8.61 0.38
N SER A 172 3.99 9.08 0.82
CA SER A 172 3.09 9.80 -0.08
C SER A 172 3.71 11.12 -0.55
N GLY A 173 4.35 11.87 0.35
CA GLY A 173 5.13 13.06 -0.03
C GLY A 173 6.18 12.76 -1.10
N ILE A 174 6.91 11.65 -0.94
CA ILE A 174 7.91 11.20 -1.93
C ILE A 174 7.25 10.77 -3.24
N PHE A 175 6.27 9.87 -3.21
CA PHE A 175 5.69 9.26 -4.40
C PHE A 175 4.88 10.27 -5.23
N PHE A 176 3.93 10.96 -4.59
CA PHE A 176 3.14 11.99 -5.26
C PHE A 176 4.01 13.19 -5.65
N GLY A 177 4.89 13.64 -4.76
CA GLY A 177 5.78 14.77 -5.03
C GLY A 177 6.73 14.51 -6.20
N ALA A 178 7.44 13.39 -6.20
CA ALA A 178 8.35 13.01 -7.29
C ALA A 178 7.60 12.89 -8.62
N PHE A 179 6.43 12.24 -8.62
CA PHE A 179 5.67 12.04 -9.85
C PHE A 179 5.08 13.36 -10.40
N GLU A 180 4.57 14.25 -9.54
CA GLU A 180 4.10 15.57 -9.96
C GLU A 180 5.23 16.46 -10.48
N LEU A 181 6.43 16.41 -9.87
CA LEU A 181 7.61 17.11 -10.38
C LEU A 181 8.06 16.57 -11.75
N LEU A 182 8.06 15.25 -11.93
CA LEU A 182 8.38 14.62 -13.21
C LEU A 182 7.36 15.01 -14.30
N GLN A 183 6.06 15.08 -13.97
CA GLN A 183 5.02 15.54 -14.92
C GLN A 183 5.17 17.01 -15.34
N ARG A 184 5.74 17.87 -14.48
CA ARG A 184 6.04 19.25 -14.84
C ARG A 184 7.18 19.32 -15.87
N ARG A 185 8.20 18.47 -15.71
CA ARG A 185 9.40 18.43 -16.57
C ARG A 185 9.20 17.65 -17.88
N PHE A 186 8.40 16.58 -17.86
CA PHE A 186 8.19 15.70 -19.00
C PHE A 186 6.71 15.63 -19.39
N THR A 187 6.34 16.28 -20.50
CA THR A 187 4.96 16.32 -21.01
C THR A 187 4.41 14.93 -21.35
N SER A 188 5.27 13.97 -21.71
CA SER A 188 4.91 12.58 -22.01
C SER A 188 4.33 11.80 -20.83
N LEU A 189 4.46 12.32 -19.60
CA LEU A 189 3.90 11.71 -18.39
C LEU A 189 2.49 12.24 -18.05
N ARG A 190 2.04 13.32 -18.69
CA ARG A 190 0.70 13.88 -18.47
C ARG A 190 -0.35 12.98 -19.09
N LEU A 191 -1.55 12.94 -18.50
CA LEU A 191 -2.69 12.35 -19.20
C LEU A 191 -2.95 13.19 -20.45
N ILE A 192 -2.84 12.59 -21.63
CA ILE A 192 -3.32 13.20 -22.86
C ILE A 192 -4.85 13.18 -22.73
N ASN A 193 -5.42 14.26 -22.21
CA ASN A 193 -6.85 14.49 -22.35
C ASN A 193 -7.07 14.78 -23.83
N GLY A 194 -7.46 13.74 -24.59
CA GLY A 194 -8.08 13.96 -25.89
C GLY A 194 -9.33 14.80 -25.65
N HIS A 195 -9.36 15.99 -26.25
CA HIS A 195 -10.60 16.76 -26.39
C HIS A 195 -11.67 15.83 -26.97
N ALA A 196 -12.75 15.66 -26.22
CA ALA A 196 -14.06 15.29 -26.74
C ALA A 196 -14.94 16.54 -26.59
#